data_AF-A0A1E5WB37-F1
#
_entry.id   AF-A0A1E5WB37-F1
#
_cell.length_a   1.000
_cell.length_b   1.000
_cell.length_c   1.000
_cell.angle_alpha   90.00
_cell.angle_beta   90.00
_cell.angle_gamma   90.00
#
_symmetry.space_group_name_H-M   'P 1'
#
loop_
_entity.id
_entity.type
_entity.pdbx_description
1 polymer ?
#
loop_
_entity_poly.entity_id
_entity_poly.type
_entity_poly.pdbx_seq_one_letter_code
_entity_poly.pdbx_strand_id
1 'polypeptide(L)'
;MTSSTDHPQEYILSKLVSEEELLAYNTGESPAFEVVTVPCPAVAGDTLQGRTTESLESAASPVTRDAGRFGALRMLQRLMGSVPLAHVDDVCGALVFCEEQPSMAGRFICGAAYPTVTDIVDHFATKIELGLPSVQAHSEKLGFRYKYGMEEILDGSIDCAVRFARLDASKLIVQG
;
A
#
# COMPACT_ATOMS: atom_id res chain seq x y z
N MET A 1 -26.10 6.63 -16.05
CA MET A 1 -24.68 6.58 -16.44
C MET A 1 -23.91 7.25 -15.32
N THR A 2 -23.53 6.47 -14.30
CA THR A 2 -22.64 6.95 -13.24
C THR A 2 -21.25 7.08 -13.86
N SER A 3 -20.64 8.26 -13.73
CA SER A 3 -19.29 8.48 -14.21
C SER A 3 -18.32 7.63 -13.41
N SER A 4 -17.28 7.11 -14.07
CA SER A 4 -16.25 6.20 -13.56
C SER A 4 -15.35 6.75 -12.43
N THR A 5 -15.82 7.76 -11.70
CA THR A 5 -15.13 8.43 -10.58
C THR A 5 -15.62 7.98 -9.20
N ASP A 6 -16.74 7.24 -9.12
CA ASP A 6 -17.40 6.92 -7.83
C ASP A 6 -16.72 5.78 -7.06
N HIS A 7 -16.06 4.85 -7.74
CA HIS A 7 -15.54 3.61 -7.12
C HIS A 7 -14.53 3.84 -5.96
N PRO A 8 -13.53 4.75 -6.06
CA PRO A 8 -12.58 4.94 -4.97
C PRO A 8 -13.19 5.61 -3.74
N GLN A 9 -14.13 6.52 -3.93
CA GLN A 9 -14.79 7.24 -2.83
C GLN A 9 -15.75 6.32 -2.06
N GLU A 10 -16.54 5.53 -2.77
CA GLU A 10 -17.44 4.53 -2.16
C GLU A 10 -16.65 3.51 -1.33
N TYR A 11 -15.51 3.02 -1.84
CA TYR A 11 -14.63 2.13 -1.09
C TYR A 11 -14.12 2.77 0.19
N ILE A 12 -13.58 3.99 0.11
CA ILE A 12 -13.07 4.72 1.27
C ILE A 12 -14.16 4.91 2.33
N LEU A 13 -15.34 5.39 1.93
CA LEU A 13 -16.47 5.58 2.84
C LEU A 13 -16.91 4.27 3.48
N SER A 14 -17.02 3.19 2.71
CA SER A 14 -17.39 1.87 3.22
C SER A 14 -16.40 1.37 4.29
N LYS A 15 -15.10 1.54 4.04
CA LYS A 15 -14.05 1.13 5.00
C LYS A 15 -14.04 1.99 6.26
N LEU A 16 -14.24 3.31 6.12
CA LEU A 16 -14.31 4.23 7.26
C LEU A 16 -15.52 3.94 8.16
N VAL A 17 -16.72 3.84 7.57
CA VAL A 17 -17.94 3.54 8.34
C VAL A 17 -17.83 2.19 9.04
N SER A 18 -17.26 1.17 8.38
CA SER A 18 -17.06 -0.14 9.00
C SER A 18 -16.12 -0.08 10.20
N GLU A 19 -15.05 0.73 10.12
CA GLU A 19 -14.11 0.93 11.23
C GLU A 19 -14.78 1.70 12.38
N GLU A 20 -15.49 2.79 12.07
CA GLU A 20 -16.19 3.63 13.05
C GLU A 20 -17.22 2.82 13.85
N GLU A 21 -18.05 2.04 13.17
CA GLU A 21 -19.03 1.18 13.83
C GLU A 21 -18.36 0.17 14.75
N LEU A 22 -17.32 -0.54 14.27
CA LEU A 22 -16.60 -1.53 15.08
C LEU A 22 -15.99 -0.92 16.35
N LEU A 23 -15.42 0.28 16.23
CA LEU A 23 -14.87 1.02 17.37
C LEU A 23 -15.98 1.50 18.31
N ALA A 24 -17.11 1.98 17.79
CA ALA A 24 -18.25 2.46 18.57
C ALA A 24 -18.86 1.37 19.46
N TYR A 25 -18.98 0.14 18.94
CA TYR A 25 -19.45 -1.01 19.73
C TYR A 25 -18.59 -1.30 20.97
N ASN A 26 -17.36 -0.78 21.01
CA ASN A 26 -16.41 -1.03 22.09
C ASN A 26 -16.23 0.13 23.07
N THR A 27 -17.09 1.16 23.02
CA THR A 27 -16.98 2.38 23.85
C THR A 27 -17.74 2.35 25.19
N GLY A 28 -18.46 1.26 25.50
CA GLY A 28 -19.24 1.12 26.75
C GLY A 28 -18.40 0.78 27.99
N GLU A 29 -19.00 0.84 29.19
CA GLU A 29 -18.34 0.55 30.48
C GLU A 29 -17.82 -0.90 30.62
N SER A 30 -18.36 -1.81 29.80
CA SER A 30 -17.93 -3.21 29.70
C SER A 30 -17.79 -3.59 28.23
N PRO A 31 -16.65 -3.28 27.58
CA PRO A 31 -16.42 -3.64 26.19
C PRO A 31 -16.52 -5.16 25.99
N ALA A 32 -17.20 -5.58 24.92
CA ALA A 32 -17.40 -7.00 24.63
C ALA A 32 -16.13 -7.65 24.04
N PHE A 33 -15.28 -6.86 23.41
CA PHE A 33 -14.06 -7.32 22.73
C PHE A 33 -12.89 -6.37 23.01
N GLU A 34 -11.66 -6.82 22.80
CA GLU A 34 -10.54 -5.92 22.58
C GLU A 34 -10.41 -5.71 21.06
N VAL A 35 -10.49 -4.47 20.60
CA VAL A 35 -10.55 -4.15 19.17
C VAL A 35 -9.28 -3.42 18.75
N VAL A 36 -8.58 -4.00 17.80
CA VAL A 36 -7.47 -3.37 17.06
C VAL A 36 -7.89 -3.18 15.62
N THR A 37 -7.78 -1.95 15.13
CA THR A 37 -7.96 -1.64 13.70
C THR A 37 -6.60 -1.32 13.10
N VAL A 38 -6.31 -1.95 11.95
CA VAL A 38 -5.04 -1.78 11.25
C VAL A 38 -5.30 -1.28 9.83
N PRO A 39 -5.44 0.05 9.63
CA PRO A 39 -5.53 0.63 8.30
C PRO A 39 -4.27 0.27 7.49
N CYS A 40 -4.48 -0.48 6.41
CA CYS A 40 -3.41 -0.89 5.52
C CYS A 40 -3.24 0.15 4.39
N PRO A 41 -1.99 0.45 4.02
CA PRO A 41 -1.65 1.29 2.88
C PRO A 41 -1.83 0.51 1.57
N ALA A 42 -1.28 1.00 0.46
CA ALA A 42 -1.19 0.17 -0.74
C ALA A 42 -0.26 -1.03 -0.46
N VAL A 43 -0.85 -2.22 -0.34
CA VAL A 43 -0.14 -3.47 -0.06
C VAL A 43 0.39 -4.03 -1.36
N ALA A 44 1.71 -4.13 -1.47
CA ALA A 44 2.42 -4.49 -2.70
C ALA A 44 3.64 -5.37 -2.37
N GLY A 45 4.49 -5.64 -3.35
CA GLY A 45 5.62 -6.56 -3.21
C GLY A 45 5.37 -7.93 -3.83
N ASP A 46 6.33 -8.84 -3.68
CA ASP A 46 6.15 -10.22 -4.13
C ASP A 46 5.07 -10.91 -3.29
N THR A 47 4.35 -11.84 -3.90
CA THR A 47 3.24 -12.54 -3.27
C THR A 47 3.21 -14.01 -3.63
N LEU A 48 2.80 -14.85 -2.69
CA LEU A 48 2.51 -16.26 -2.93
C LEU A 48 1.16 -16.48 -3.64
N GLN A 49 0.36 -15.43 -3.82
CA GLN A 49 -0.93 -15.52 -4.51
C GLN A 49 -0.72 -15.88 -5.99
N GLY A 50 -1.56 -16.77 -6.52
CA GLY A 50 -1.54 -17.17 -7.94
C GLY A 50 -2.07 -16.11 -8.92
N ARG A 51 -2.27 -14.86 -8.48
CA ARG A 51 -2.76 -13.73 -9.29
C ARG A 51 -2.24 -12.41 -8.74
N THR A 52 -2.26 -11.37 -9.58
CA THR A 52 -1.99 -10.00 -9.16
C THR A 52 -3.15 -9.41 -8.34
N THR A 53 -2.82 -8.43 -7.49
CA THR A 53 -3.80 -7.61 -6.76
C THR A 53 -3.85 -6.20 -7.34
N GLU A 54 -4.94 -5.47 -7.07
CA GLU A 54 -5.11 -4.10 -7.57
C GLU A 54 -4.01 -3.15 -7.05
N SER A 55 -3.65 -3.27 -5.77
CA SER A 55 -2.59 -2.47 -5.14
C SER A 55 -1.21 -2.76 -5.75
N LEU A 56 -0.92 -4.03 -6.05
CA LEU A 56 0.32 -4.42 -6.72
C LEU A 56 0.38 -3.89 -8.16
N GLU A 57 -0.70 -4.05 -8.93
CA GLU A 57 -0.77 -3.50 -10.28
C GLU A 57 -0.68 -1.97 -10.28
N SER A 58 -1.18 -1.32 -9.22
CA SER A 58 -1.03 0.12 -9.03
C SER A 58 0.42 0.49 -8.73
N ALA A 59 1.13 -0.24 -7.87
CA ALA A 59 2.55 -0.04 -7.62
C ALA A 59 3.41 -0.21 -8.88
N ALA A 60 3.07 -1.17 -9.75
CA ALA A 60 3.75 -1.41 -11.03
C ALA A 60 3.30 -0.47 -12.17
N SER A 61 2.23 0.32 -11.96
CA SER A 61 1.60 1.15 -13.00
C SER A 61 2.50 2.17 -13.71
N PRO A 62 3.53 2.77 -13.07
CA PRO A 62 4.46 3.65 -13.78
C PRO A 62 5.19 2.94 -14.92
N VAL A 63 5.53 1.67 -14.73
CA VAL A 63 6.27 0.84 -15.69
C VAL A 63 5.35 0.18 -16.71
N THR A 64 4.20 -0.35 -16.27
CA THR A 64 3.20 -0.93 -17.18
C THR A 64 2.48 0.12 -18.03
N ARG A 65 2.67 1.41 -17.70
CA ARG A 65 2.04 2.57 -18.34
C ARG A 65 0.51 2.54 -18.25
N ASP A 66 0.01 1.96 -17.16
CA ASP A 66 -1.42 1.96 -16.86
C ASP A 66 -1.84 3.32 -16.28
N ALA A 67 -2.39 4.18 -17.13
CA ALA A 67 -2.78 5.53 -16.74
C ALA A 67 -3.87 5.58 -15.66
N GLY A 68 -4.75 4.58 -15.61
CA GLY A 68 -5.85 4.51 -14.64
C GLY A 68 -5.32 4.20 -13.24
N ARG A 69 -4.53 3.14 -13.13
CA ARG A 69 -3.91 2.71 -11.87
C ARG A 69 -2.84 3.71 -11.39
N PHE A 70 -2.11 4.33 -12.31
CA PHE A 70 -1.21 5.44 -11.96
C PHE A 70 -1.97 6.68 -11.50
N GLY A 71 -3.19 6.89 -12.01
CA GLY A 71 -4.14 7.87 -11.49
C GLY A 71 -4.48 7.63 -10.02
N ALA A 72 -4.67 6.38 -9.60
CA ALA A 72 -4.94 6.02 -8.21
C ALA A 72 -3.77 6.38 -7.29
N LEU A 73 -2.52 6.12 -7.68
CA LEU A 73 -1.33 6.54 -6.90
C LEU A 73 -1.27 8.07 -6.74
N ARG A 74 -1.54 8.82 -7.81
CA ARG A 74 -1.60 10.30 -7.75
C ARG A 74 -2.73 10.80 -6.86
N MET A 75 -3.87 10.12 -6.85
CA MET A 75 -4.96 10.42 -5.93
C MET A 75 -4.55 10.19 -4.48
N LEU A 76 -3.91 9.06 -4.16
CA LEU A 76 -3.41 8.76 -2.81
C LEU A 76 -2.42 9.84 -2.34
N GLN A 77 -1.47 10.23 -3.18
CA GLN A 77 -0.56 11.34 -2.86
C GLN A 77 -1.30 12.66 -2.59
N ARG A 78 -2.31 13.01 -3.38
CA ARG A 78 -3.08 14.25 -3.17
C ARG A 78 -3.84 14.23 -1.84
N LEU A 79 -4.33 13.06 -1.43
CA LEU A 79 -5.11 12.89 -0.21
C LEU A 79 -4.24 12.83 1.05
N MET A 80 -3.07 12.19 0.97
CA MET A 80 -2.25 11.86 2.15
C MET A 80 -0.87 12.53 2.15
N GLY A 81 -0.54 13.33 1.14
CA GLY A 81 0.79 13.91 0.94
C GLY A 81 1.86 12.89 0.50
N SER A 82 1.51 11.60 0.43
CA SER A 82 2.38 10.49 0.04
C SER A 82 1.57 9.32 -0.52
N VAL A 83 2.25 8.31 -1.03
CA VAL A 83 1.72 7.01 -1.41
C VAL A 83 2.23 5.99 -0.39
N PRO A 84 1.54 5.80 0.75
CA PRO A 84 1.91 4.78 1.73
C PRO A 84 2.00 3.41 1.06
N LEU A 85 3.06 2.66 1.39
CA LEU A 85 3.32 1.30 0.91
C LEU A 85 3.64 0.36 2.08
N ALA A 86 3.23 -0.89 1.96
CA ALA A 86 3.69 -1.98 2.82
C ALA A 86 3.82 -3.28 2.02
N HIS A 87 4.80 -4.11 2.40
CA HIS A 87 4.90 -5.46 1.86
C HIS A 87 3.82 -6.36 2.46
N VAL A 88 3.27 -7.30 1.68
CA VAL A 88 2.25 -8.24 2.19
C VAL A 88 2.72 -9.02 3.42
N ASP A 89 3.97 -9.48 3.43
CA ASP A 89 4.55 -10.19 4.58
C ASP A 89 4.67 -9.29 5.82
N ASP A 90 4.95 -8.00 5.66
CA ASP A 90 5.00 -7.06 6.77
C ASP A 90 3.60 -6.77 7.31
N VAL A 91 2.58 -6.70 6.45
CA VAL A 91 1.17 -6.58 6.87
C VAL A 91 0.75 -7.82 7.67
N CYS A 92 1.05 -9.02 7.17
CA CYS A 92 0.78 -10.25 7.91
C CYS A 92 1.52 -10.29 9.25
N GLY A 93 2.81 -9.93 9.26
CA GLY A 93 3.61 -9.85 10.48
C GLY A 93 3.08 -8.83 11.48
N ALA A 94 2.62 -7.67 11.02
CA ALA A 94 2.01 -6.64 11.86
C ALA A 94 0.71 -7.12 12.49
N LEU A 95 -0.15 -7.82 11.74
CA LEU A 95 -1.39 -8.40 12.26
C LEU A 95 -1.12 -9.45 13.35
N VAL A 96 -0.16 -10.36 13.10
CA VAL A 96 0.29 -11.34 14.12
C VAL A 96 0.87 -10.63 15.34
N PHE A 97 1.70 -9.61 15.13
CA PHE A 97 2.27 -8.82 16.23
C PHE A 97 1.20 -8.16 17.10
N CYS A 98 0.12 -7.64 16.50
CA CYS A 98 -1.00 -7.06 17.23
C CYS A 98 -1.74 -8.12 18.06
N GLU A 99 -1.96 -9.31 17.51
CA GLU A 99 -2.62 -10.43 18.20
C GLU A 99 -1.81 -10.95 19.39
N GLU A 100 -0.48 -10.96 19.28
CA GLU A 100 0.42 -11.43 20.35
C GLU A 100 0.60 -10.44 21.51
N GLN A 101 0.12 -9.20 21.39
CA GLN A 101 0.27 -8.23 22.47
C GLN A 101 -0.65 -8.56 23.66
N PRO A 102 -0.13 -8.54 24.92
CA PRO A 102 -0.94 -8.81 26.11
C PRO A 102 -2.15 -7.89 26.30
N SER A 103 -2.04 -6.66 25.78
CA SER A 103 -3.15 -5.75 25.57
C SER A 103 -2.75 -4.73 24.50
N MET A 104 -3.57 -4.63 23.47
CA MET A 104 -3.48 -3.66 22.40
C MET A 104 -4.91 -3.34 21.95
N ALA A 105 -5.29 -2.07 21.99
CA ALA A 105 -6.58 -1.60 21.52
C ALA A 105 -6.42 -0.26 20.79
N GLY A 106 -7.31 0.00 19.83
CA GLY A 106 -7.33 1.23 19.05
C GLY A 106 -6.79 1.06 17.64
N ARG A 107 -6.31 2.17 17.06
CA ARG A 107 -5.99 2.28 15.62
C ARG A 107 -4.48 2.36 15.42
N PHE A 108 -3.93 1.49 14.57
CA PHE A 108 -2.50 1.49 14.27
C PHE A 108 -2.24 1.41 12.77
N ILE A 109 -1.46 2.34 12.24
CA ILE A 109 -1.14 2.39 10.80
C ILE A 109 -0.07 1.34 10.47
N CYS A 110 -0.34 0.52 9.47
CA CYS A 110 0.60 -0.51 8.99
C CYS A 110 1.35 -0.05 7.73
N GLY A 111 2.22 0.96 7.83
CA GLY A 111 2.98 1.51 6.69
C GLY A 111 4.48 1.37 6.85
N ALA A 112 5.14 0.76 5.86
CA ALA A 112 6.59 0.58 5.84
C ALA A 112 7.29 1.79 5.21
N ALA A 113 6.71 2.35 4.14
CA ALA A 113 7.27 3.48 3.40
C ALA A 113 6.19 4.50 3.01
N TYR A 114 6.59 5.75 2.85
CA TYR A 114 5.71 6.88 2.50
C TYR A 114 6.28 7.71 1.34
N PRO A 115 6.59 7.10 0.19
CA PRO A 115 7.13 7.83 -0.95
C PRO A 115 6.12 8.79 -1.58
N THR A 116 6.64 9.75 -2.33
CA THR A 116 5.87 10.46 -3.34
C THR A 116 5.78 9.62 -4.62
N VAL A 117 4.82 9.94 -5.49
CA VAL A 117 4.76 9.46 -6.87
C VAL A 117 6.07 9.76 -7.58
N THR A 118 6.73 10.88 -7.28
CA THR A 118 8.03 11.16 -7.86
C THR A 118 9.10 10.19 -7.35
N ASP A 119 9.17 9.91 -6.04
CA ASP A 119 10.11 8.90 -5.52
C ASP A 119 9.91 7.54 -6.19
N ILE A 120 8.65 7.14 -6.42
CA ILE A 120 8.30 5.89 -7.12
C ILE A 120 8.77 5.93 -8.59
N VAL A 121 8.51 7.03 -9.30
CA VAL A 121 8.93 7.20 -10.70
C VAL A 121 10.46 7.22 -10.80
N ASP A 122 11.13 7.95 -9.92
CA ASP A 122 12.59 8.08 -9.87
C ASP A 122 13.26 6.74 -9.52
N HIS A 123 12.66 5.96 -8.62
CA HIS A 123 13.10 4.58 -8.35
C HIS A 123 13.12 3.75 -9.63
N PHE A 124 12.04 3.78 -10.40
CA PHE A 124 12.00 3.11 -11.69
C PHE A 124 12.83 3.80 -12.76
N ALA A 125 13.08 5.11 -12.64
CA ALA A 125 13.88 5.90 -13.57
C ALA A 125 15.32 5.41 -13.67
N THR A 126 15.89 5.06 -12.52
CA THR A 126 17.24 4.48 -12.42
C THR A 126 17.33 3.11 -13.09
N LYS A 127 16.17 2.46 -13.28
CA LYS A 127 16.02 1.14 -13.92
C LYS A 127 15.48 1.24 -15.35
N ILE A 128 14.97 2.41 -15.77
CA ILE A 128 14.29 2.73 -17.04
C ILE A 128 14.28 4.26 -17.23
N GLU A 129 14.83 4.87 -18.30
CA GLU A 129 14.91 6.35 -18.45
C GLU A 129 13.59 7.14 -18.22
N LEU A 130 13.39 7.74 -17.03
CA LEU A 130 12.22 8.59 -16.70
C LEU A 130 12.57 9.70 -15.68
N GLY A 131 12.85 10.94 -16.08
CA GLY A 131 13.32 11.97 -15.13
C GLY A 131 12.23 12.81 -14.44
N LEU A 132 12.17 12.85 -13.09
CA LEU A 132 11.48 13.86 -12.26
C LEU A 132 12.17 14.03 -10.85
N PRO A 133 11.72 14.95 -9.95
CA PRO A 133 12.36 15.21 -8.64
C PRO A 133 11.46 15.13 -7.35
N SER A 134 12.05 14.76 -6.20
CA SER A 134 11.44 14.30 -4.93
C SER A 134 11.33 15.29 -3.73
N VAL A 135 10.46 15.00 -2.73
CA VAL A 135 10.39 15.59 -1.35
C VAL A 135 9.67 14.64 -0.34
N GLN A 136 10.09 14.57 0.94
CA GLN A 136 9.61 13.63 2.00
C GLN A 136 8.64 14.19 3.08
N ALA A 137 7.91 13.31 3.80
CA ALA A 137 7.11 13.59 5.02
C ALA A 137 7.16 12.42 6.07
N HIS A 138 6.76 12.65 7.33
CA HIS A 138 6.87 11.73 8.50
C HIS A 138 5.54 11.51 9.27
N SER A 139 5.36 10.33 9.91
CA SER A 139 4.35 10.04 10.96
C SER A 139 4.73 8.82 11.85
N GLU A 140 3.99 8.62 12.95
CA GLU A 140 4.26 7.67 14.06
C GLU A 140 4.02 6.18 13.71
N LYS A 141 4.89 5.31 14.23
CA LYS A 141 5.04 3.90 13.78
C LYS A 141 4.42 2.91 14.79
N LEU A 142 3.71 1.90 14.27
CA LEU A 142 3.48 0.64 14.98
C LEU A 142 4.85 0.15 15.52
N GLY A 143 4.94 -0.26 16.79
CA GLY A 143 6.19 -0.77 17.40
C GLY A 143 6.76 -2.04 16.73
N PHE A 144 6.12 -2.49 15.66
CA PHE A 144 6.53 -3.52 14.73
C PHE A 144 7.71 -3.06 13.86
N ARG A 145 8.65 -3.98 13.62
CA ARG A 145 9.77 -3.75 12.71
C ARG A 145 9.46 -4.30 11.33
N TYR A 146 9.25 -3.39 10.39
CA TYR A 146 9.11 -3.69 8.97
C TYR A 146 10.42 -4.26 8.40
N LYS A 147 10.31 -5.31 7.59
CA LYS A 147 11.43 -5.98 6.94
C LYS A 147 11.74 -5.40 5.57
N TYR A 148 10.73 -4.81 4.90
CA TYR A 148 10.84 -4.36 3.52
C TYR A 148 10.71 -2.83 3.44
N GLY A 149 11.62 -2.19 2.73
CA GLY A 149 11.56 -0.78 2.40
C GLY A 149 10.81 -0.53 1.09
N MET A 150 10.81 0.74 0.65
CA MET A 150 10.18 1.14 -0.61
C MET A 150 10.71 0.34 -1.80
N GLU A 151 12.03 0.22 -1.91
CA GLU A 151 12.69 -0.39 -3.06
C GLU A 151 12.29 -1.87 -3.21
N GLU A 152 12.37 -2.65 -2.12
CA GLU A 152 12.01 -4.07 -2.15
C GLU A 152 10.53 -4.29 -2.47
N ILE A 153 9.65 -3.42 -1.97
CA ILE A 153 8.21 -3.48 -2.26
C ILE A 153 7.94 -3.18 -3.74
N LEU A 154 8.56 -2.14 -4.30
CA LEU A 154 8.36 -1.76 -5.68
C LEU A 154 8.95 -2.81 -6.64
N ASP A 155 10.14 -3.32 -6.34
CA ASP A 155 10.81 -4.33 -7.16
C ASP A 155 10.05 -5.64 -7.17
N GLY A 156 9.64 -6.14 -6.00
CA GLY A 156 8.81 -7.35 -5.91
C GLY A 156 7.47 -7.22 -6.64
N SER A 157 6.92 -5.99 -6.73
CA SER A 157 5.70 -5.73 -7.50
C SER A 157 5.93 -5.84 -9.02
N ILE A 158 7.09 -5.39 -9.51
CA ILE A 158 7.50 -5.54 -10.91
C ILE A 158 7.75 -7.01 -11.24
N ASP A 159 8.44 -7.74 -10.37
CA ASP A 159 8.68 -9.18 -10.54
C ASP A 159 7.37 -9.95 -10.61
N CYS A 160 6.40 -9.61 -9.76
CA CYS A 160 5.04 -10.14 -9.86
C CYS A 160 4.37 -9.78 -11.19
N ALA A 161 4.44 -8.52 -11.61
CA ALA A 161 3.84 -8.08 -12.87
C ALA A 161 4.42 -8.85 -14.06
N VAL A 162 5.73 -9.12 -14.06
CA VAL A 162 6.40 -9.96 -15.07
C VAL A 162 5.93 -11.41 -14.96
N ARG A 163 5.97 -12.01 -13.76
CA ARG A 163 5.56 -13.40 -13.49
C ARG A 163 4.12 -13.68 -13.95
N PHE A 164 3.23 -12.71 -13.82
CA PHE A 164 1.83 -12.80 -14.24
C PHE A 164 1.56 -12.22 -15.63
N ALA A 165 2.60 -11.96 -16.43
CA ALA A 165 2.51 -11.44 -17.80
C ALA A 165 1.72 -10.12 -17.93
N ARG A 166 1.70 -9.30 -16.87
CA ARG A 166 1.22 -7.91 -16.88
C ARG A 166 2.28 -6.93 -17.38
N LEU A 167 3.55 -7.33 -17.34
CA LEU A 167 4.68 -6.61 -17.88
C LEU A 167 5.60 -7.56 -18.65
N ASP A 168 6.12 -7.11 -19.78
CA ASP A 168 7.10 -7.85 -20.57
C ASP A 168 8.51 -7.58 -20.02
N ALA A 169 9.21 -8.64 -19.61
CA ALA A 169 10.56 -8.56 -19.04
C ALA A 169 11.57 -7.86 -19.97
N SER A 170 11.38 -7.92 -21.29
CA SER A 170 12.26 -7.26 -22.26
C SER A 170 12.26 -5.73 -22.18
N LYS A 171 11.30 -5.15 -21.45
CA LYS A 171 11.17 -3.71 -21.21
C LYS A 171 11.93 -3.23 -19.97
N LEU A 172 12.48 -4.16 -19.18
CA LEU A 172 13.30 -3.85 -18.01
C LEU A 172 14.78 -3.84 -18.42
N ILE A 173 15.55 -2.86 -17.93
CA ILE A 173 17.00 -2.89 -18.10
C ILE A 173 17.55 -4.00 -17.21
N VAL A 174 18.04 -5.08 -17.82
CA VAL A 174 18.76 -6.13 -17.09
C VAL A 174 20.11 -5.55 -16.67
N GLN A 175 20.23 -5.12 -15.42
CA GLN A 175 21.54 -4.94 -14.81
C GLN A 175 22.03 -6.33 -14.38
N GLY A 176 22.99 -6.86 -15.13
CA GLY A 176 23.73 -8.07 -14.80
C GLY A 176 24.85 -7.81 -13.80
#